data_AF-A0AA36GXC6-F1
#
_entry.id   AF-A0AA36GXC6-F1
#
_cell.length_a   1.000
_cell.length_b   1.000
_cell.length_c   1.000
_cell.angle_alpha   90.00
_cell.angle_beta   90.00
_cell.angle_gamma   90.00
#
_symmetry.space_group_name_H-M   'P 1'
#
loop_
_entity.id
_entity.type
_entity.pdbx_description
1 polymer ?
#
loop_
_entity_poly.entity_id
_entity_poly.type
_entity_poly.pdbx_seq_one_letter_code
_entity_poly.pdbx_strand_id
1 'polypeptide(L)'
;MKVAILIAATVLIVYAEQDPFKCDKDGKCAPGLRCEDGDCVLRTDCPVLSMPRLKAGCKMELIVDERDCPMPKIVCNKKNSQCGSVFCEPGYECDDETLKCVPRVDCPSIALPEVEGCTDKMILDEFDCLVPVRTCKQEKPLRQRRDTASTKSMVKCPKNAEWRECTNICPDKSCDNYLHVSTCFSLRCGMPGCMCKEGHVYLTSANKDAGCVPRETCVKLDALKKNVIANKPRDRGVQETKN
;
A
#
# COMPACT_ATOMS: atom_id res chain seq x y z
N MET A 1 47.75 50.57 -14.63
CA MET A 1 46.66 50.20 -13.69
C MET A 1 45.33 50.86 -14.01
N LYS A 2 45.21 52.20 -14.12
CA LYS A 2 43.91 52.87 -14.37
C LYS A 2 43.18 52.42 -15.65
N VAL A 3 43.90 52.17 -16.73
CA VAL A 3 43.32 51.68 -18.01
C VAL A 3 42.77 50.25 -17.89
N ALA A 4 43.46 49.37 -17.16
CA ALA A 4 43.01 48.00 -16.94
C ALA A 4 41.72 47.94 -16.10
N ILE A 5 41.56 48.86 -15.14
CA ILE A 5 40.35 48.97 -14.32
C ILE A 5 39.16 49.44 -15.16
N LEU A 6 39.37 50.39 -16.08
CA LEU A 6 38.32 50.86 -17.00
C LEU A 6 37.88 49.77 -17.99
N ILE A 7 38.82 48.97 -18.49
CA ILE A 7 38.49 47.84 -19.38
C ILE A 7 37.74 46.75 -18.60
N ALA A 8 38.17 46.41 -17.38
CA ALA A 8 37.45 45.44 -16.55
C ALA A 8 36.04 45.91 -16.19
N ALA A 9 35.86 47.20 -15.87
CA ALA A 9 34.55 47.76 -15.55
C ALA A 9 33.60 47.76 -16.77
N THR A 10 34.10 48.07 -17.96
CA THR A 10 33.27 48.05 -19.18
C THR A 10 32.86 46.63 -19.59
N VAL A 11 33.75 45.65 -19.43
CA VAL A 11 33.40 44.24 -19.67
C VAL A 11 32.34 43.76 -18.67
N LEU A 12 32.46 44.10 -17.39
CA LEU A 12 31.45 43.73 -16.37
C LEU A 12 30.08 44.36 -16.62
N ILE A 13 30.03 45.60 -17.12
CA ILE A 13 28.76 46.27 -17.46
C ILE A 13 28.08 45.61 -18.66
N VAL A 14 28.85 45.22 -19.69
CA VAL A 14 28.29 44.52 -20.87
C VAL A 14 27.77 43.13 -20.52
N TYR A 15 28.43 42.42 -19.59
CA TYR A 15 27.93 41.13 -19.10
C TYR A 15 26.70 41.26 -18.19
N ALA A 16 26.49 42.40 -17.54
CA ALA A 16 25.32 42.64 -16.71
C ALA A 16 24.04 42.93 -17.52
N GLU A 17 24.15 43.31 -18.80
CA GLU A 17 23.00 43.61 -19.67
C GLU A 17 22.40 42.39 -20.38
N GLN A 18 23.02 41.21 -20.28
CA GLN A 18 22.42 39.96 -20.78
C GLN A 18 21.47 39.39 -19.74
N ASP A 19 20.32 40.05 -19.58
CA ASP A 19 19.21 39.47 -18.82
C ASP A 19 18.69 38.25 -19.61
N PRO A 20 18.81 37.01 -19.09
CA PRO A 20 18.35 35.81 -19.78
C PRO A 20 16.82 35.80 -20.00
N PHE A 21 16.09 36.71 -19.35
CA PHE A 21 14.66 36.89 -19.50
C PHE A 21 14.27 38.00 -20.49
N LYS A 22 15.23 38.62 -21.20
CA LYS A 22 14.94 39.59 -22.28
C LYS A 22 15.06 38.94 -23.64
N CYS A 23 14.17 39.33 -24.56
CA CYS A 23 14.25 38.87 -25.93
C CYS A 23 15.50 39.42 -26.62
N ASP A 24 16.07 38.63 -27.52
CA ASP A 24 17.15 39.12 -28.37
C ASP A 24 16.62 40.11 -29.42
N LYS A 25 17.54 40.65 -30.24
CA LYS A 25 17.21 41.65 -31.28
C LYS A 25 16.29 41.11 -32.37
N ASP A 26 16.21 39.80 -32.52
CA ASP A 26 15.34 39.11 -33.47
C ASP A 26 14.01 38.68 -32.82
N GLY A 27 13.77 39.05 -31.56
CA GLY A 27 12.59 38.66 -30.80
C GLY A 27 12.59 37.20 -30.37
N LYS A 28 13.76 36.54 -30.31
CA LYS A 28 13.91 35.14 -29.90
C LYS A 28 14.34 35.04 -28.44
N CYS A 29 14.01 33.88 -27.88
CA CYS A 29 14.32 33.49 -26.52
C CYS A 29 15.00 32.12 -26.51
N ALA A 30 15.53 31.71 -25.35
CA ALA A 30 16.04 30.36 -25.17
C ALA A 30 14.93 29.30 -25.35
N PRO A 31 15.27 28.04 -25.70
CA PRO A 31 14.29 26.98 -25.89
C PRO A 31 13.34 26.82 -24.69
N GLY A 32 12.04 26.66 -24.97
CA GLY A 32 10.99 26.60 -23.95
C GLY A 32 10.47 27.95 -23.46
N LEU A 33 11.01 29.06 -23.99
CA LEU A 33 10.52 30.41 -23.75
C LEU A 33 9.97 31.00 -25.06
N ARG A 34 9.09 31.99 -24.95
CA ARG A 34 8.63 32.81 -26.07
C ARG A 34 8.74 34.28 -25.70
N CYS A 35 8.95 35.14 -26.70
CA CYS A 35 9.00 36.57 -26.49
C CYS A 35 7.57 37.15 -26.40
N GLU A 36 7.22 37.75 -25.27
CA GLU A 36 6.00 38.54 -25.08
C GLU A 36 6.38 39.89 -24.50
N ASP A 37 6.00 40.98 -25.17
CA ASP A 37 6.27 42.37 -24.75
C ASP A 37 7.75 42.69 -24.47
N GLY A 38 8.66 41.99 -25.15
CA GLY A 38 10.12 42.16 -24.98
C GLY A 38 10.73 41.32 -23.86
N ASP A 39 9.92 40.52 -23.16
CA ASP A 39 10.34 39.58 -22.13
C ASP A 39 10.16 38.12 -22.59
N CYS A 40 11.10 37.26 -22.20
CA CYS A 40 11.05 35.83 -22.44
C CYS A 40 10.25 35.14 -21.33
N VAL A 41 9.04 34.73 -21.68
CA VAL A 41 8.11 34.04 -20.77
C VAL A 41 8.06 32.55 -21.06
N LEU A 42 7.77 31.75 -20.03
CA LEU A 42 7.65 30.30 -20.17
C LEU A 42 6.49 29.93 -21.09
N ARG A 43 6.77 29.05 -22.04
CA ARG A 43 5.75 28.50 -22.93
C ARG A 43 4.85 27.54 -22.17
N THR A 44 3.56 27.86 -22.10
CA THR A 44 2.54 27.02 -21.46
C THR A 44 2.16 25.79 -22.28
N ASP A 45 2.51 25.77 -23.57
CA ASP A 45 2.34 24.63 -24.46
C ASP A 45 3.48 23.61 -24.35
N CYS A 46 4.59 23.97 -23.71
CA CYS A 46 5.65 23.03 -23.38
C CYS A 46 5.27 22.22 -22.13
N PRO A 47 5.50 20.88 -22.14
CA PRO A 47 5.20 20.06 -20.97
C PRO A 47 6.07 20.50 -19.78
N VAL A 48 5.43 20.68 -18.61
CA VAL A 48 6.16 20.99 -17.37
C VAL A 48 7.07 19.81 -17.04
N LEU A 49 8.38 20.08 -17.06
CA LEU A 49 9.40 19.07 -16.82
C LEU A 49 9.52 18.81 -15.31
N SER A 50 8.87 17.76 -14.81
CA SER A 50 9.31 17.18 -13.54
C SER A 50 10.68 16.55 -13.75
N MET A 51 11.69 16.91 -12.95
CA MET A 51 13.00 16.27 -13.04
C MET A 51 12.87 14.78 -12.70
N PRO A 52 13.12 13.86 -13.65
CA PRO A 52 13.11 12.44 -13.36
C PRO A 52 14.28 12.06 -12.45
N ARG A 53 14.08 11.06 -11.58
CA ARG A 53 15.17 10.41 -10.87
C ARG A 53 16.04 9.66 -11.87
N LEU A 54 17.35 9.85 -11.77
CA LEU A 54 18.31 9.22 -12.66
C LEU A 54 18.81 7.91 -12.06
N LYS A 55 19.36 7.00 -12.88
CA LYS A 55 20.14 5.85 -12.39
C LYS A 55 21.61 6.21 -12.30
N ALA A 56 22.39 5.41 -11.57
CA ALA A 56 23.82 5.64 -11.48
C ALA A 56 24.47 5.58 -12.87
N GLY A 57 25.33 6.56 -13.20
CA GLY A 57 25.96 6.67 -14.51
C GLY A 57 25.05 7.17 -15.64
N CYS A 58 23.86 7.68 -15.31
CA CYS A 58 22.99 8.36 -16.25
C CYS A 58 23.06 9.87 -16.05
N LYS A 59 23.13 10.62 -17.14
CA LYS A 59 23.03 12.09 -17.16
C LYS A 59 21.76 12.50 -17.89
N MET A 60 21.19 13.62 -17.50
CA MET A 60 20.09 14.24 -18.21
C MET A 60 20.64 15.24 -19.22
N GLU A 61 20.27 15.08 -20.47
CA GLU A 61 20.55 16.04 -21.54
C GLU A 61 19.22 16.67 -21.97
N LEU A 62 19.21 17.97 -22.21
CA LEU A 62 18.04 18.65 -22.78
C LEU A 62 18.15 18.59 -24.30
N ILE A 63 17.17 17.98 -24.94
CA ILE A 63 17.00 18.01 -26.40
C ILE A 63 15.81 18.88 -26.70
N VAL A 64 15.95 19.74 -27.69
CA VAL A 64 14.87 20.60 -28.17
C VAL A 64 14.02 19.82 -29.18
N ASP A 65 12.70 19.77 -28.97
CA ASP A 65 11.76 19.15 -29.91
C ASP A 65 11.49 20.04 -31.14
N GLU A 66 10.70 19.56 -32.10
CA GLU A 66 10.34 20.32 -33.31
C GLU A 66 9.56 21.60 -33.01
N ARG A 67 8.98 21.73 -31.81
CA ARG A 67 8.22 22.90 -31.36
C ARG A 67 9.08 23.84 -30.54
N ASP A 68 10.39 23.63 -30.47
CA ASP A 68 11.32 24.41 -29.65
C ASP A 68 11.05 24.28 -28.13
N CYS A 69 10.50 23.14 -27.71
CA CYS A 69 10.32 22.79 -26.30
C CYS A 69 11.48 21.92 -25.82
N PRO A 70 12.08 22.22 -24.65
CA PRO A 70 13.11 21.39 -24.06
C PRO A 70 12.48 20.09 -23.54
N MET A 71 13.06 18.97 -23.93
CA MET A 71 12.70 17.63 -23.48
C MET A 71 13.90 16.94 -22.83
N PRO A 72 13.74 16.38 -21.63
CA PRO A 72 14.82 15.65 -20.96
C PRO A 72 15.03 14.30 -21.65
N LYS A 73 16.25 14.05 -22.07
CA LYS A 73 16.71 12.75 -22.54
C LYS A 73 17.69 12.19 -21.52
N ILE A 74 17.44 10.96 -21.08
CA ILE A 74 18.34 10.26 -20.16
C ILE A 74 19.38 9.51 -20.98
N VAL A 75 20.66 9.84 -20.80
CA VAL A 75 21.79 9.19 -21.47
C VAL A 75 22.64 8.45 -20.42
N CYS A 76 22.63 7.13 -20.49
CA CYS A 76 23.38 6.27 -19.59
C CYS A 76 24.64 5.74 -20.28
N ASN A 77 25.81 5.99 -19.69
CA ASN A 77 27.09 5.50 -20.20
C ASN A 77 27.99 5.12 -19.03
N LYS A 78 28.71 4.00 -19.15
CA LYS A 78 29.67 3.55 -18.12
C LYS A 78 30.75 4.60 -17.82
N LYS A 79 31.13 5.40 -18.82
CA LYS A 79 32.08 6.51 -18.63
C LYS A 79 31.54 7.61 -17.71
N ASN A 80 30.22 7.76 -17.59
CA ASN A 80 29.62 8.75 -16.73
C ASN A 80 29.73 8.40 -15.24
N SER A 81 30.00 7.12 -14.92
CA SER A 81 30.32 6.68 -13.56
C SER A 81 31.81 6.78 -13.23
N GLN A 82 32.64 7.23 -14.17
CA GLN A 82 34.08 7.35 -13.96
C GLN A 82 34.39 8.64 -13.20
N CYS A 83 35.12 8.51 -12.10
CA CYS A 83 35.60 9.60 -11.27
C CYS A 83 37.13 9.53 -11.19
N GLY A 84 37.80 10.32 -12.03
CA GLY A 84 39.25 10.18 -12.24
C GLY A 84 39.62 8.78 -12.76
N SER A 85 40.36 8.01 -11.95
CA SER A 85 40.79 6.64 -12.28
C SER A 85 39.89 5.54 -11.72
N VAL A 86 38.87 5.88 -10.93
CA VAL A 86 37.96 4.92 -10.31
C VAL A 86 36.55 5.01 -10.91
N PHE A 87 35.76 3.96 -10.74
CA PHE A 87 34.33 3.98 -11.08
C PHE A 87 33.53 4.03 -9.77
N CYS A 88 32.61 4.98 -9.67
CA CYS A 88 31.74 5.08 -8.50
C CYS A 88 30.74 3.91 -8.47
N GLU A 89 30.53 3.37 -7.28
CA GLU A 89 29.52 2.35 -7.04
C GLU A 89 28.11 2.95 -7.18
N PRO A 90 27.09 2.11 -7.47
CA PRO A 90 25.71 2.59 -7.51
C PRO A 90 25.32 3.24 -6.16
N GLY A 91 24.60 4.36 -6.21
CA GLY A 91 24.29 5.20 -5.03
C GLY A 91 25.23 6.37 -4.82
N TYR A 92 26.35 6.41 -5.56
CA TYR A 92 27.32 7.49 -5.52
C TYR A 92 27.46 8.17 -6.89
N GLU A 93 27.80 9.45 -6.88
CA GLU A 93 28.18 10.24 -8.03
C GLU A 93 29.59 10.82 -7.87
N CYS A 94 30.22 11.19 -8.98
CA CYS A 94 31.53 11.83 -8.93
C CYS A 94 31.37 13.31 -8.60
N ASP A 95 32.07 13.76 -7.58
CA ASP A 95 32.33 15.18 -7.37
C ASP A 95 33.51 15.59 -8.27
N ASP A 96 33.21 16.39 -9.29
CA ASP A 96 34.19 16.85 -10.30
C ASP A 96 35.30 17.72 -9.68
N GLU A 97 35.07 18.36 -8.53
CA GLU A 97 36.07 19.21 -7.86
C GLU A 97 37.05 18.38 -7.03
N THR A 98 36.53 17.41 -6.26
CA THR A 98 37.36 16.60 -5.35
C THR A 98 37.82 15.28 -5.96
N LEU A 99 37.28 14.90 -7.13
CA LEU A 99 37.47 13.60 -7.78
C LEU A 99 37.16 12.42 -6.85
N LYS A 100 36.16 12.59 -5.98
CA LYS A 100 35.69 11.56 -5.04
C LYS A 100 34.27 11.15 -5.36
N CYS A 101 33.96 9.89 -5.09
CA CYS A 101 32.60 9.39 -5.16
C CYS A 101 31.85 9.82 -3.89
N VAL A 102 30.85 10.69 -4.06
CA VAL A 102 30.00 11.21 -2.99
C VAL A 102 28.59 10.63 -3.10
N PRO A 103 27.84 10.45 -2.01
CA PRO A 103 26.46 9.99 -2.08
C PRO A 103 25.63 10.94 -2.96
N ARG A 104 24.78 10.37 -3.80
CA ARG A 104 23.95 11.12 -4.74
C ARG A 104 23.00 12.08 -4.03
N VAL A 105 22.96 13.33 -4.48
CA VAL A 105 22.08 14.36 -3.90
C VAL A 105 20.60 14.16 -4.21
N ASP A 106 20.26 13.46 -5.29
CA ASP A 106 18.88 13.18 -5.66
C ASP A 106 18.27 11.97 -4.92
N CYS A 107 19.11 11.22 -4.19
CA CYS A 107 18.67 10.13 -3.35
C CYS A 107 18.19 10.64 -1.98
N PRO A 108 17.05 10.13 -1.46
CA PRO A 108 16.56 10.54 -0.15
C PRO A 108 17.44 9.96 0.96
N SER A 109 18.08 10.83 1.74
CA SER A 109 18.82 10.46 2.95
C SER A 109 17.85 10.10 4.07
N ILE A 110 17.48 8.82 4.18
CA ILE A 110 16.60 8.32 5.24
C ILE A 110 17.46 7.64 6.30
N ALA A 111 17.46 8.19 7.52
CA ALA A 111 17.97 7.50 8.70
C ALA A 111 16.77 6.89 9.44
N LEU A 112 16.76 5.56 9.60
CA LEU A 112 15.73 4.92 10.41
C LEU A 112 16.12 4.98 11.90
N PRO A 113 15.18 5.23 12.82
CA PRO A 113 15.47 5.25 14.26
C PRO A 113 15.85 3.84 14.73
N GLU A 114 16.88 3.72 15.57
CA GLU A 114 17.32 2.42 16.09
C GLU A 114 16.17 1.68 16.79
N VAL A 115 15.99 0.40 16.46
CA VAL A 115 14.98 -0.48 17.08
C VAL A 115 15.66 -1.76 17.52
N GLU A 116 15.52 -2.09 18.80
CA GLU A 116 16.06 -3.32 19.38
C GLU A 116 15.51 -4.56 18.66
N GLY A 117 16.39 -5.52 18.35
CA GLY A 117 16.02 -6.75 17.64
C GLY A 117 15.87 -6.61 16.12
N CYS A 118 16.03 -5.41 15.56
CA CYS A 118 16.05 -5.18 14.13
C CYS A 118 17.44 -4.86 13.59
N THR A 119 17.75 -5.39 12.40
CA THR A 119 18.97 -5.04 11.67
C THR A 119 18.59 -4.32 10.40
N ASP A 120 19.12 -3.11 10.24
CA ASP A 120 18.96 -2.31 9.05
C ASP A 120 20.08 -2.67 8.06
N LYS A 121 19.71 -2.99 6.82
CA LYS A 121 20.65 -3.25 5.73
C LYS A 121 20.42 -2.23 4.64
N MET A 122 21.50 -1.63 4.16
CA MET A 122 21.43 -0.75 2.99
C MET A 122 21.31 -1.61 1.73
N ILE A 123 20.28 -1.39 0.95
CA ILE A 123 20.10 -2.01 -0.37
C ILE A 123 19.90 -0.92 -1.43
N LEU A 124 20.12 -1.26 -2.69
CA LEU A 124 19.84 -0.36 -3.80
C LEU A 124 18.37 -0.48 -4.21
N ASP A 125 17.71 0.66 -4.43
CA ASP A 125 16.38 0.70 -5.04
C ASP A 125 16.46 0.62 -6.58
N GLU A 126 15.33 0.80 -7.26
CA GLU A 126 15.25 0.74 -8.73
C GLU A 126 16.01 1.87 -9.46
N PHE A 127 16.37 2.93 -8.74
CA PHE A 127 17.13 4.10 -9.20
C PHE A 127 18.59 4.07 -8.73
N ASP A 128 19.03 2.94 -8.18
CA ASP A 128 20.35 2.77 -7.56
C ASP A 128 20.59 3.70 -6.35
N CYS A 129 19.54 4.10 -5.62
CA CYS A 129 19.69 4.82 -4.37
C CYS A 129 19.84 3.85 -3.20
N LEU A 130 20.77 4.15 -2.28
CA LEU A 130 20.96 3.39 -1.06
C LEU A 130 19.81 3.67 -0.09
N VAL A 131 18.94 2.67 0.11
CA VAL A 131 17.81 2.74 1.01
C VAL A 131 17.97 1.75 2.17
N PRO A 132 17.69 2.15 3.42
CA PRO A 132 17.73 1.25 4.56
C PRO A 132 16.49 0.34 4.53
N VAL A 133 16.71 -0.96 4.43
CA VAL A 133 15.68 -1.98 4.63
C VAL A 133 15.86 -2.61 6.00
N ARG A 134 14.85 -2.38 6.85
CA ARG A 134 14.77 -2.95 8.18
C ARG A 134 14.34 -4.40 8.12
N THR A 135 15.27 -5.29 8.45
CA THR A 135 14.94 -6.69 8.75
C THR A 135 14.90 -6.84 10.26
N CYS A 136 13.70 -6.81 10.82
CA CYS A 136 13.54 -7.26 12.19
C CYS A 136 13.78 -8.76 12.25
N LYS A 137 14.62 -9.23 13.18
CA LYS A 137 14.43 -10.60 13.63
C LYS A 137 12.98 -10.61 14.06
N GLN A 138 12.15 -11.39 13.38
CA GLN A 138 10.94 -11.82 14.05
C GLN A 138 11.48 -12.39 15.35
N GLU A 139 11.23 -11.73 16.48
CA GLU A 139 11.01 -12.49 17.70
C GLU A 139 10.16 -13.62 17.19
N LYS A 140 10.72 -14.86 17.16
CA LYS A 140 9.94 -16.06 16.83
C LYS A 140 8.63 -15.76 17.48
N PRO A 141 7.53 -15.51 16.73
CA PRO A 141 6.31 -14.96 17.30
C PRO A 141 6.16 -15.77 18.53
N LEU A 142 6.27 -15.12 19.71
CA LEU A 142 6.58 -15.78 20.97
C LEU A 142 5.93 -17.12 20.78
N ARG A 143 6.68 -18.22 20.82
CA ARG A 143 5.97 -19.38 21.27
C ARG A 143 5.40 -18.87 22.63
N GLN A 144 4.19 -18.24 22.68
CA GLN A 144 2.97 -18.93 22.98
C GLN A 144 3.38 -20.34 22.77
N ARG A 145 3.96 -20.85 23.86
CA ARG A 145 3.89 -22.24 24.19
C ARG A 145 2.81 -22.75 23.22
N ARG A 146 3.21 -23.51 22.19
CA ARG A 146 2.94 -24.92 22.39
C ARG A 146 3.07 -25.16 23.89
N ASP A 147 1.97 -24.87 24.58
CA ASP A 147 1.26 -25.83 25.35
C ASP A 147 1.21 -26.98 24.36
N THR A 148 2.34 -27.70 24.32
CA THR A 148 2.41 -29.13 24.28
C THR A 148 1.09 -29.57 24.83
N ALA A 149 0.14 -29.82 23.93
CA ALA A 149 -0.89 -30.83 24.05
C ALA A 149 -1.13 -31.26 25.51
N SER A 150 -1.57 -30.31 26.35
CA SER A 150 -1.70 -30.43 27.81
C SER A 150 -2.30 -29.11 28.31
N THR A 151 -3.43 -28.69 27.78
CA THR A 151 -4.69 -29.40 27.98
C THR A 151 -5.43 -29.50 26.65
N LYS A 152 -5.23 -30.64 25.98
CA LYS A 152 -6.33 -31.33 25.28
C LYS A 152 -7.35 -31.72 26.37
N SER A 153 -7.95 -30.72 27.03
CA SER A 153 -9.25 -30.93 27.63
C SER A 153 -10.11 -31.29 26.44
N MET A 154 -10.67 -32.48 26.50
CA MET A 154 -11.48 -33.07 25.46
C MET A 154 -12.72 -32.20 25.35
N VAL A 155 -12.64 -31.08 24.62
CA VAL A 155 -13.79 -30.22 24.33
C VAL A 155 -14.68 -31.06 23.42
N LYS A 156 -15.55 -31.84 24.05
CA LYS A 156 -16.55 -32.66 23.38
C LYS A 156 -17.55 -31.70 22.79
N CYS A 157 -17.38 -31.38 21.51
CA CYS A 157 -18.44 -30.71 20.78
C CYS A 157 -19.69 -31.58 20.77
N PRO A 158 -20.88 -30.97 20.79
CA PRO A 158 -22.14 -31.71 20.74
C PRO A 158 -22.27 -32.47 19.41
N LYS A 159 -23.24 -33.39 19.34
CA LYS A 159 -23.40 -34.28 18.17
C LYS A 159 -23.47 -33.46 16.87
N ASN A 160 -22.69 -33.88 15.87
CA ASN A 160 -22.54 -33.24 14.55
C ASN A 160 -22.00 -31.80 14.55
N ALA A 161 -21.37 -31.37 15.65
CA ALA A 161 -20.54 -30.18 15.68
C ALA A 161 -19.05 -30.56 15.66
N GLU A 162 -18.22 -29.66 15.16
CA GLU A 162 -16.77 -29.79 15.18
C GLU A 162 -16.14 -28.54 15.79
N TRP A 163 -15.01 -28.73 16.45
CA TRP A 163 -14.24 -27.62 16.99
C TRP A 163 -13.53 -26.91 15.86
N ARG A 164 -13.71 -25.59 15.74
CA ARG A 164 -12.97 -24.75 14.80
C ARG A 164 -12.25 -23.65 15.54
N GLU A 165 -11.01 -23.39 15.12
CA GLU A 165 -10.20 -22.27 15.64
C GLU A 165 -10.74 -20.92 15.16
N CYS A 166 -11.41 -20.90 14.00
CA CYS A 166 -12.06 -19.74 13.42
C CYS A 166 -13.54 -20.07 13.20
N THR A 167 -14.42 -19.46 13.99
CA THR A 167 -15.88 -19.61 13.84
C THR A 167 -16.48 -18.46 13.03
N ASN A 168 -17.71 -18.63 12.55
CA ASN A 168 -18.41 -17.58 11.85
C ASN A 168 -18.96 -16.54 12.86
N ILE A 169 -18.73 -15.26 12.60
CA ILE A 169 -19.27 -14.15 13.41
C ILE A 169 -20.77 -13.93 13.12
N CYS A 170 -21.22 -14.43 11.98
CA CYS A 170 -22.60 -14.27 11.56
C CYS A 170 -23.58 -15.02 12.47
N PRO A 171 -24.85 -14.56 12.54
CA PRO A 171 -25.88 -15.22 13.33
C PRO A 171 -26.01 -16.70 12.97
N ASP A 172 -26.02 -17.55 13.99
CA ASP A 172 -26.11 -18.99 13.83
C ASP A 172 -27.41 -19.41 13.14
N LYS A 173 -27.31 -20.48 12.34
CA LYS A 173 -28.46 -21.14 11.73
C LYS A 173 -29.00 -22.21 12.66
N SER A 174 -30.31 -22.22 12.89
CA SER A 174 -31.07 -23.19 13.64
C SER A 174 -32.28 -23.68 12.85
N CYS A 175 -32.98 -24.70 13.34
CA CYS A 175 -34.27 -25.10 12.76
C CYS A 175 -35.35 -23.99 12.83
N ASP A 176 -35.15 -22.92 13.60
CA ASP A 176 -36.09 -21.78 13.65
C ASP A 176 -35.86 -20.79 12.49
N ASN A 177 -34.65 -20.75 11.93
CA ASN A 177 -34.25 -19.74 10.93
C ASN A 177 -33.47 -20.32 9.72
N TYR A 178 -33.50 -21.64 9.51
CA TYR A 178 -32.71 -22.33 8.48
C TYR A 178 -33.05 -21.89 7.03
N LEU A 179 -34.25 -21.38 6.78
CA LEU A 179 -34.68 -20.84 5.48
C LEU A 179 -34.28 -19.37 5.28
N HIS A 180 -33.92 -18.66 6.36
CA HIS A 180 -33.57 -17.26 6.26
C HIS A 180 -32.18 -17.11 5.66
N VAL A 181 -32.04 -16.45 4.51
CA VAL A 181 -30.74 -16.12 3.93
C VAL A 181 -30.12 -15.01 4.79
N SER A 182 -29.00 -15.28 5.46
CA SER A 182 -28.27 -14.22 6.17
C SER A 182 -27.47 -13.42 5.17
N THR A 183 -27.69 -12.11 5.11
CA THR A 183 -26.84 -11.15 4.37
C THR A 183 -25.47 -10.95 5.01
N CYS A 184 -25.24 -11.54 6.19
CA CYS A 184 -23.97 -11.49 6.87
C CYS A 184 -22.93 -12.34 6.13
N PHE A 185 -21.92 -11.65 5.62
CA PHE A 185 -20.69 -12.22 5.07
C PHE A 185 -19.52 -11.57 5.81
N SER A 186 -18.75 -12.39 6.54
CA SER A 186 -17.57 -11.93 7.28
C SER A 186 -16.34 -12.70 6.82
N LEU A 187 -15.31 -11.97 6.39
CA LEU A 187 -13.95 -12.51 6.20
C LEU A 187 -13.13 -12.51 7.50
N ARG A 188 -13.70 -12.00 8.60
CA ARG A 188 -13.07 -11.99 9.92
C ARG A 188 -13.43 -13.25 10.69
N CYS A 189 -12.47 -13.79 11.43
CA CYS A 189 -12.64 -14.95 12.30
C CYS A 189 -13.29 -14.57 13.63
N GLY A 190 -14.35 -15.30 14.00
CA GLY A 190 -14.91 -15.30 15.35
C GLY A 190 -14.05 -16.10 16.33
N MET A 191 -14.44 -16.06 17.60
CA MET A 191 -13.73 -16.79 18.67
C MET A 191 -13.74 -18.31 18.42
N PRO A 192 -12.67 -19.05 18.79
CA PRO A 192 -12.63 -20.50 18.64
C PRO A 192 -13.76 -21.16 19.43
N GLY A 193 -14.39 -22.18 18.84
CA GLY A 193 -15.60 -22.79 19.40
C GLY A 193 -16.12 -23.98 18.62
N CYS A 194 -17.12 -24.66 19.17
CA CYS A 194 -17.84 -25.70 18.44
C CYS A 194 -18.82 -25.06 17.45
N MET A 195 -18.76 -25.52 16.20
CA MET A 195 -19.65 -25.07 15.13
C MET A 195 -20.27 -26.29 14.45
N CYS A 196 -21.52 -26.18 13.99
CA CYS A 196 -22.16 -27.25 13.23
C CYS A 196 -21.37 -27.55 11.96
N LYS A 197 -21.25 -28.84 11.62
CA LYS A 197 -20.65 -29.28 10.35
C LYS A 197 -21.41 -28.70 9.17
N GLU A 198 -20.76 -28.65 8.02
CA GLU A 198 -21.40 -28.20 6.78
C GLU A 198 -22.70 -28.99 6.51
N GLY A 199 -23.73 -28.28 6.04
CA GLY A 199 -25.08 -28.84 5.85
C GLY A 199 -25.89 -29.07 7.13
N HIS A 200 -25.32 -28.83 8.32
CA HIS A 200 -26.01 -28.98 9.60
C HIS A 200 -26.33 -27.61 10.23
N VAL A 201 -27.40 -27.56 11.02
CA VAL A 201 -27.88 -26.39 11.76
C VAL A 201 -28.21 -26.78 13.19
N TYR A 202 -28.25 -25.82 14.10
CA TYR A 202 -28.63 -26.08 15.49
C TYR A 202 -30.10 -26.53 15.58
N LEU A 203 -30.41 -27.46 16.48
CA LEU A 203 -31.79 -27.89 16.68
C LEU A 203 -32.69 -26.73 17.17
N THR A 204 -32.17 -25.92 18.09
CA THR A 204 -32.90 -24.79 18.69
C THR A 204 -31.95 -23.61 18.84
N SER A 205 -32.43 -22.39 18.57
CA SER A 205 -31.61 -21.17 18.73
C SER A 205 -31.20 -20.90 20.19
N ALA A 206 -32.01 -21.38 21.14
CA ALA A 206 -31.83 -21.15 22.58
C ALA A 206 -30.88 -22.16 23.27
N ASN A 207 -30.68 -23.36 22.70
CA ASN A 207 -29.86 -24.40 23.33
C ASN A 207 -28.91 -25.04 22.31
N LYS A 208 -27.66 -24.54 22.32
CA LYS A 208 -26.59 -25.00 21.43
C LYS A 208 -26.01 -26.37 21.83
N ASP A 209 -26.24 -26.81 23.07
CA ASP A 209 -25.78 -28.09 23.58
C ASP A 209 -26.66 -29.26 23.10
N ALA A 210 -27.87 -28.98 22.63
CA ALA A 210 -28.76 -29.96 22.01
C ALA A 210 -28.18 -30.55 20.70
N GLY A 211 -27.15 -29.91 20.16
CA GLY A 211 -26.39 -30.38 19.00
C GLY A 211 -26.96 -29.97 17.65
N CYS A 212 -26.31 -30.47 16.61
CA CYS A 212 -26.56 -30.10 15.24
C CYS A 212 -27.28 -31.21 14.48
N VAL A 213 -28.24 -30.83 13.66
CA VAL A 213 -29.03 -31.73 12.82
C VAL A 213 -28.91 -31.32 11.36
N PRO A 214 -29.00 -32.25 10.40
CA PRO A 214 -29.02 -31.88 8.99
C PRO A 214 -30.27 -31.05 8.71
N ARG A 215 -30.19 -30.11 7.75
CA ARG A 215 -31.31 -29.23 7.40
C ARG A 215 -32.61 -29.99 7.07
N GLU A 216 -32.48 -31.16 6.47
CA GLU A 216 -33.61 -32.05 6.16
C GLU A 216 -34.40 -32.48 7.40
N THR A 217 -33.73 -32.63 8.55
CA THR A 217 -34.40 -32.96 9.81
C THR A 217 -35.29 -31.81 10.28
N CYS A 218 -34.86 -30.55 10.09
CA CYS A 218 -35.72 -29.40 10.41
C CYS A 218 -36.98 -29.37 9.53
N VAL A 219 -36.85 -29.68 8.23
CA VAL A 219 -38.00 -29.75 7.30
C VAL A 219 -39.01 -30.81 7.76
N LYS A 220 -38.53 -31.98 8.20
CA LYS A 220 -39.38 -33.05 8.74
C LYS A 220 -40.05 -32.64 10.06
N LEU A 221 -39.34 -31.95 10.95
CA LEU A 221 -39.89 -31.44 12.21
C LEU A 221 -40.99 -30.40 11.97
N ASP A 222 -40.80 -29.50 11.00
CA ASP A 222 -41.81 -28.50 10.63
C ASP A 222 -43.07 -29.16 10.05
N ALA A 223 -42.91 -30.19 9.22
CA ALA A 223 -44.04 -30.96 8.69
C ALA A 223 -44.85 -31.64 9.82
N LEU A 224 -44.15 -32.23 10.80
CA LEU A 224 -44.78 -32.83 11.98
C LEU A 224 -45.50 -31.80 12.85
N LYS A 225 -44.87 -30.64 13.11
CA LYS A 225 -45.50 -29.54 13.87
C LYS A 225 -46.77 -29.04 13.18
N LYS A 226 -46.75 -28.88 11.85
CA LYS A 226 -47.94 -28.48 11.08
C LYS A 226 -49.06 -29.51 11.20
N ASN A 227 -48.75 -30.80 11.17
CA ASN A 227 -49.73 -31.88 11.32
C ASN A 227 -50.32 -31.95 12.74
N VAL A 228 -49.52 -31.67 13.77
CA VAL A 228 -50.00 -31.60 15.16
C VAL A 228 -50.90 -30.38 15.39
N ILE A 229 -50.60 -29.24 14.79
CA ILE A 229 -51.46 -28.05 14.85
C ILE A 229 -52.77 -28.30 14.08
N ALA A 230 -52.70 -28.97 12.93
CA ALA A 230 -53.88 -29.34 12.14
C ALA A 230 -54.79 -30.35 12.87
N ASN A 231 -54.20 -31.23 13.68
CA ASN A 231 -54.92 -32.25 14.46
C ASN A 231 -55.20 -31.83 15.91
N LYS A 232 -54.87 -30.60 16.32
CA LYS A 232 -55.19 -30.12 17.66
C LYS A 232 -56.73 -30.01 17.76
N PRO A 233 -57.41 -30.76 18.65
CA PRO A 233 -58.84 -30.59 18.83
C PRO A 233 -59.10 -29.14 19.22
N ARG A 234 -60.07 -28.50 18.55
CA ARG A 234 -60.64 -27.23 19.01
C ARG A 234 -61.28 -27.51 20.37
N ASP A 235 -60.55 -27.26 21.44
CA ASP A 235 -61.17 -27.17 22.76
C ASP A 235 -62.23 -26.07 22.68
N ARG A 236 -63.47 -26.53 22.78
CA ARG A 236 -64.66 -25.69 22.89
C ARG A 236 -64.49 -24.78 24.09
N GLY A 237 -64.89 -23.53 23.89
CA GLY A 237 -64.77 -22.46 24.86
C GLY A 237 -65.27 -22.84 26.25
N VAL A 238 -64.52 -22.38 27.24
CA VAL A 238 -65.08 -22.05 28.55
C VAL A 238 -65.43 -20.58 28.48
N GLN A 239 -66.73 -20.30 28.50
CA GLN A 239 -67.30 -18.95 28.64
C GLN A 239 -66.78 -18.31 29.92
N GLU A 240 -66.27 -17.09 29.81
CA GLU A 240 -66.24 -16.13 30.92
C GLU A 240 -67.68 -15.88 31.38
N THR A 241 -68.07 -16.43 32.52
CA THR A 241 -69.23 -15.93 33.26
C THR A 241 -68.84 -14.63 33.96
N LYS A 242 -69.32 -13.52 33.42
CA LYS A 242 -69.53 -12.28 34.16
C LYS A 242 -70.62 -12.51 35.22
N ASN A 243 -70.28 -12.31 36.49
CA ASN A 243 -71.00 -11.48 37.46
C ASN A 243 -70.19 -11.35 38.75
#